data_AF-A0A958LR12-F1
#
_entry.id   AF-A0A958LR12-F1
#
_cell.length_a   1.000
_cell.length_b   1.000
_cell.length_c   1.000
_cell.angle_alpha   90.00
_cell.angle_beta   90.00
_cell.angle_gamma   90.00
#
_symmetry.space_group_name_H-M   'P 1'
#
loop_
_entity.id
_entity.type
_entity.pdbx_description
1 polymer ?
#
loop_
_entity_poly.entity_id
_entity_poly.type
_entity_poly.pdbx_seq_one_letter_code
_entity_poly.pdbx_strand_id
1 'polypeptide(L)'
;MSGESEGRPTILFFNAQDIGESLEEVAVDVIKTESQNVTSRWLHSAKEADLFIWLDERENIIKQQISFCGQVVEWNILEGVKTGVVLEDENHSGGVEGSEIVRFDEDPQLASVKQAVEVLRHVLALTEEDRKLLLANFNKGPVTDHLPPEEFLRLYGPKGQHPSTGSWWSRVMAWFKKGPK
;
A
#
# COMPACT_ATOMS: atom_id res chain seq x y z
N MET A 1 23.14 37.27 -25.58
CA MET A 1 24.06 36.42 -24.81
C MET A 1 23.25 35.83 -23.67
N SER A 2 22.66 34.67 -23.92
CA SER A 2 21.80 33.91 -23.03
C SER A 2 22.67 32.91 -22.27
N GLY A 3 22.78 33.08 -20.95
CA GLY A 3 23.37 32.07 -20.07
C GLY A 3 22.27 31.10 -19.67
N GLU A 4 22.26 29.92 -20.27
CA GLU A 4 21.51 28.76 -19.77
C GLU A 4 22.15 28.37 -18.43
N SER A 5 21.44 28.60 -17.33
CA SER A 5 21.83 28.06 -16.04
C SER A 5 21.50 26.57 -16.04
N GLU A 6 22.49 25.73 -16.31
CA GLU A 6 22.43 24.31 -16.03
C GLU A 6 22.06 24.12 -14.56
N GLY A 7 20.81 23.71 -14.30
CA GLY A 7 20.31 23.41 -12.97
C GLY A 7 21.13 22.27 -12.39
N ARG A 8 21.92 22.54 -11.35
CA ARG A 8 22.58 21.47 -10.60
C ARG A 8 21.50 20.51 -10.09
N PRO A 9 21.67 19.19 -10.24
CA PRO A 9 20.75 18.24 -9.66
C PRO A 9 20.71 18.47 -8.15
N THR A 10 19.55 18.85 -7.63
CA THR A 10 19.31 18.95 -6.19
C THR A 10 19.37 17.53 -5.64
N ILE A 11 20.35 17.24 -4.79
CA ILE A 11 20.42 15.96 -4.08
C ILE A 11 19.20 15.92 -3.15
N LEU A 12 18.19 15.12 -3.52
CA LEU A 12 17.04 14.83 -2.66
C LEU A 12 17.52 13.86 -1.57
N PHE A 13 17.80 14.40 -0.39
CA PHE A 13 17.95 13.58 0.81
C PHE A 13 16.57 13.12 1.27
N PHE A 14 16.44 11.84 1.59
CA PHE A 14 15.21 11.30 2.16
C PHE A 14 14.88 12.02 3.48
N ASN A 15 13.72 12.68 3.53
CA ASN A 15 13.18 13.30 4.72
C ASN A 15 11.76 12.78 4.97
N ALA A 16 11.63 11.84 5.90
CA ALA A 16 10.36 11.19 6.20
C ALA A 16 9.28 12.18 6.66
N GLN A 17 9.67 13.22 7.40
CA GLN A 17 8.74 14.23 7.89
C GLN A 17 8.14 15.03 6.73
N ASP A 18 8.97 15.58 5.85
CA ASP A 18 8.50 16.38 4.71
C ASP A 18 7.62 15.55 3.75
N ILE A 19 7.98 14.28 3.54
CA ILE A 19 7.17 13.34 2.73
C ILE A 19 5.81 13.12 3.41
N GLY A 20 5.82 12.76 4.70
CA GLY A 20 4.61 12.45 5.45
C GLY A 20 3.65 13.64 5.58
N GLU A 21 4.17 14.82 5.91
CA GLU A 21 3.37 16.03 6.08
C GLU A 21 2.74 16.52 4.77
N SER A 22 3.31 16.15 3.62
CA SER A 22 2.80 16.53 2.30
C SER A 22 1.88 15.49 1.66
N LEU A 23 1.63 14.35 2.31
CA LEU A 23 0.64 13.37 1.85
C LEU A 23 -0.78 13.92 2.07
N GLU A 24 -1.49 14.15 0.97
CA GLU A 24 -2.88 14.60 0.95
C GLU A 24 -3.77 13.58 0.23
N GLU A 25 -5.02 13.41 0.69
CA GLU A 25 -5.96 12.50 0.03
C GLU A 25 -6.42 13.07 -1.30
N VAL A 26 -6.10 12.36 -2.38
CA VAL A 26 -6.39 12.79 -3.76
C VAL A 26 -7.53 11.99 -4.40
N ALA A 27 -7.77 10.76 -3.94
CA ALA A 27 -8.88 9.94 -4.44
C ALA A 27 -9.42 8.98 -3.39
N VAL A 28 -10.73 8.73 -3.47
CA VAL A 28 -11.43 7.68 -2.73
C VAL A 28 -12.36 6.95 -3.70
N ASP A 29 -12.05 5.69 -3.97
CA ASP A 29 -12.75 4.86 -4.93
C ASP A 29 -13.39 3.65 -4.26
N VAL A 30 -14.53 3.19 -4.81
CA VAL A 30 -15.16 1.93 -4.40
C VAL A 30 -14.98 0.89 -5.48
N ILE A 31 -14.14 -0.10 -5.20
CA ILE A 31 -13.84 -1.22 -6.08
C ILE A 31 -14.84 -2.34 -5.78
N LYS A 32 -15.69 -2.64 -6.76
CA LYS A 32 -16.62 -3.77 -6.68
C LYS A 32 -15.89 -5.06 -7.02
N THR A 33 -15.68 -5.93 -6.04
CA THR A 33 -15.19 -7.29 -6.28
C THR A 33 -16.36 -8.27 -6.39
N GLU A 34 -16.10 -9.51 -6.80
CA GLU A 34 -17.13 -10.55 -6.86
C GLU A 34 -17.76 -10.87 -5.49
N SER A 35 -17.02 -10.63 -4.40
CA SER A 35 -17.41 -11.04 -3.04
C SER A 35 -17.78 -9.89 -2.11
N GLN A 36 -17.26 -8.69 -2.33
CA GLN A 36 -17.48 -7.52 -1.48
C GLN A 36 -17.05 -6.22 -2.17
N ASN A 37 -17.53 -5.08 -1.66
CA ASN A 37 -16.95 -3.79 -2.01
C ASN A 37 -15.68 -3.53 -1.19
N VAL A 38 -14.67 -2.91 -1.82
CA VAL A 38 -13.45 -2.46 -1.18
C VAL A 38 -13.32 -0.96 -1.43
N THR A 39 -13.16 -0.18 -0.37
CA THR A 39 -12.86 1.24 -0.49
C THR A 39 -11.34 1.41 -0.60
N SER A 40 -10.87 2.03 -1.67
CA SER A 40 -9.48 2.39 -1.89
C SER A 40 -9.30 3.89 -1.65
N ARG A 41 -8.44 4.26 -0.71
CA ARG A 41 -8.03 5.64 -0.46
C ARG A 41 -6.62 5.83 -0.99
N TRP A 42 -6.39 6.88 -1.75
CA TRP A 42 -5.09 7.25 -2.28
C TRP A 42 -4.68 8.62 -1.75
N LEU A 43 -3.56 8.64 -1.04
CA LEU A 43 -2.88 9.86 -0.62
C LEU A 43 -1.61 10.02 -1.45
N HIS A 44 -1.40 11.22 -2.00
CA HIS A 44 -0.24 11.54 -2.82
C HIS A 44 0.58 12.66 -2.18
N SER A 45 1.89 12.52 -2.23
CA SER A 45 2.86 13.48 -1.70
C SER A 45 3.44 14.32 -2.83
N ALA A 46 3.61 15.62 -2.57
CA ALA A 46 4.41 16.51 -3.42
C ALA A 46 5.91 16.12 -3.52
N LYS A 47 6.34 15.04 -2.82
CA LYS A 47 7.70 14.49 -2.79
C LYS A 47 7.78 13.09 -3.42
N GLU A 48 6.92 12.79 -4.38
CA GLU A 48 6.93 11.52 -5.14
C GLU A 48 6.78 10.30 -4.22
N ALA A 49 5.76 10.35 -3.38
CA ALA A 49 5.36 9.22 -2.56
C ALA A 49 3.85 9.05 -2.62
N ASP A 50 3.41 7.79 -2.56
CA ASP A 50 1.99 7.46 -2.55
C ASP A 50 1.70 6.53 -1.38
N LEU A 51 0.56 6.75 -0.73
CA LEU A 51 0.00 5.87 0.27
C LEU A 51 -1.38 5.40 -0.21
N PHE A 52 -1.51 4.11 -0.43
CA PHE A 52 -2.76 3.44 -0.72
C PHE A 52 -3.26 2.68 0.49
N ILE A 53 -4.54 2.83 0.81
CA ILE A 53 -5.21 2.14 1.91
C ILE A 53 -6.47 1.48 1.36
N TRP A 54 -6.59 0.16 1.56
CA TRP A 54 -7.78 -0.59 1.18
C TRP A 54 -8.55 -1.03 2.41
N LEU A 55 -9.84 -0.71 2.41
CA LEU A 55 -10.78 -0.96 3.49
C LEU A 55 -11.86 -1.92 3.01
N ASP A 56 -12.23 -2.90 3.84
CA ASP A 56 -13.43 -3.70 3.58
C ASP A 56 -14.72 -2.92 3.89
N GLU A 57 -15.88 -3.55 3.66
CA GLU A 57 -17.18 -2.92 3.94
C GLU A 57 -17.42 -2.61 5.41
N ARG A 58 -16.62 -3.16 6.32
CA ARG A 58 -16.66 -2.91 7.77
C ARG A 58 -15.61 -1.87 8.19
N GLU A 59 -14.96 -1.22 7.22
CA GLU A 59 -13.91 -0.22 7.41
C GLU A 59 -12.64 -0.79 8.06
N ASN A 60 -12.43 -2.11 7.99
CA ASN A 60 -11.16 -2.68 8.40
C ASN A 60 -10.11 -2.48 7.30
N ILE A 61 -8.90 -2.07 7.68
CA ILE A 61 -7.75 -2.03 6.77
C ILE A 61 -7.37 -3.48 6.42
N ILE A 62 -7.55 -3.84 5.14
CA ILE A 62 -7.22 -5.18 4.62
C ILE A 62 -5.88 -5.21 3.87
N LYS A 63 -5.44 -4.04 3.38
CA LYS A 63 -4.15 -3.83 2.73
C LYS A 63 -3.76 -2.36 2.87
N GLN A 64 -2.46 -2.11 2.95
CA GLN A 64 -1.87 -0.77 2.82
C GLN A 64 -0.57 -0.88 2.02
N GLN A 65 -0.25 0.13 1.24
CA GLN A 65 1.00 0.19 0.48
C GLN A 65 1.51 1.62 0.49
N ILE A 66 2.78 1.81 0.81
CA ILE A 66 3.45 3.09 0.64
C ILE A 66 4.60 2.93 -0.36
N SER A 67 4.67 3.83 -1.35
CA SER A 67 5.79 3.96 -2.27
C SER A 67 6.52 5.28 -2.03
N PHE A 68 7.85 5.25 -2.08
CA PHE A 68 8.70 6.45 -2.01
C PHE A 68 10.08 6.12 -2.55
N CYS A 69 10.70 7.04 -3.29
CA CYS A 69 12.06 6.87 -3.81
C CYS A 69 12.28 5.53 -4.57
N GLY A 70 11.28 5.09 -5.33
CA GLY A 70 11.28 3.81 -6.04
C GLY A 70 11.18 2.55 -5.17
N GLN A 71 11.08 2.69 -3.84
CA GLN A 71 10.79 1.59 -2.91
C GLN A 71 9.29 1.43 -2.72
N VAL A 72 8.85 0.21 -2.46
CA VAL A 72 7.48 -0.13 -2.07
C VAL A 72 7.51 -0.90 -0.77
N VAL A 73 6.66 -0.51 0.18
CA VAL A 73 6.39 -1.27 1.40
C VAL A 73 4.90 -1.53 1.47
N GLU A 74 4.53 -2.80 1.41
CA GLU A 74 3.15 -3.27 1.47
C GLU A 74 2.92 -4.04 2.77
N TRP A 75 1.74 -3.90 3.33
CA TRP A 75 1.21 -4.88 4.27
C TRP A 75 -0.18 -5.33 3.81
N ASN A 76 -0.47 -6.62 3.97
CA ASN A 76 -1.83 -7.13 3.82
C ASN A 76 -2.17 -8.19 4.87
N ILE A 77 -3.46 -8.38 5.13
CA ILE A 77 -3.94 -9.27 6.20
C ILE A 77 -3.54 -10.74 6.03
N LEU A 78 -3.17 -11.18 4.83
CA LEU A 78 -2.88 -12.59 4.52
C LEU A 78 -1.39 -12.94 4.49
N GLU A 79 -0.56 -12.01 4.04
CA GLU A 79 0.85 -12.24 3.78
C GLU A 79 1.75 -11.41 4.70
N GLY A 80 1.19 -10.48 5.48
CA GLY A 80 1.95 -9.58 6.33
C GLY A 80 2.71 -8.54 5.51
N VAL A 81 3.91 -8.18 5.96
CA VAL A 81 4.74 -7.14 5.33
C VAL A 81 5.55 -7.70 4.16
N LYS A 82 5.57 -6.96 3.05
CA LYS A 82 6.46 -7.16 1.90
C LYS A 82 7.15 -5.85 1.55
N THR A 83 8.37 -5.95 1.02
CA THR A 83 9.09 -4.82 0.43
C THR A 83 9.42 -5.12 -1.02
N GLY A 84 9.71 -4.08 -1.80
CA GLY A 84 10.12 -4.23 -3.18
C GLY A 84 10.52 -2.91 -3.81
N VAL A 85 10.71 -2.95 -5.13
CA VAL A 85 11.06 -1.79 -5.93
C VAL A 85 10.10 -1.60 -7.10
N VAL A 86 9.83 -0.36 -7.43
CA VAL A 86 9.19 0.02 -8.70
C VAL A 86 10.26 0.01 -9.79
N LEU A 87 9.99 -0.71 -10.87
CA LEU A 87 10.84 -0.77 -12.04
C LEU A 87 10.08 -0.16 -13.21
N GLU A 88 10.69 0.80 -13.88
CA GLU A 88 10.22 1.32 -15.16
C GLU A 88 10.66 0.38 -16.28
N ASP A 89 9.72 -0.19 -17.04
CA ASP A 89 10.06 -1.00 -18.21
C ASP A 89 10.24 -0.12 -19.45
N GLU A 90 11.48 0.26 -19.71
CA GLU A 90 11.88 1.08 -20.88
C GLU A 90 11.81 0.32 -22.23
N ASN A 91 11.50 -0.99 -22.26
CA ASN A 91 11.55 -1.79 -23.49
C ASN A 91 10.46 -1.51 -24.53
N HIS A 92 9.63 -0.48 -24.35
CA HIS A 92 8.65 -0.06 -25.36
C HIS A 92 9.26 1.02 -26.25
N SER A 93 10.07 0.59 -27.22
CA SER A 93 10.59 1.42 -28.32
C SER A 93 9.49 1.86 -29.33
N GLY A 94 8.37 2.41 -28.82
CA GLY A 94 7.17 2.70 -29.59
C GLY A 94 6.26 3.82 -29.06
N GLY A 95 6.68 4.63 -28.09
CA GLY A 95 5.93 5.82 -27.66
C GLY A 95 4.65 5.55 -26.85
N VAL A 96 4.55 4.36 -26.25
CA VAL A 96 3.51 4.04 -25.25
C VAL A 96 4.13 4.25 -23.88
N GLU A 97 3.41 4.95 -22.98
CA GLU A 97 3.81 5.21 -21.59
C GLU A 97 4.38 3.94 -20.94
N GLY A 98 5.55 4.08 -20.31
CA GLY A 98 6.25 2.97 -19.67
C GLY A 98 5.35 2.27 -18.65
N SER A 99 5.33 0.94 -18.67
CA SER A 99 4.63 0.17 -17.64
C SER A 99 5.52 0.14 -16.40
N GLU A 100 5.01 0.64 -15.28
CA GLU A 100 5.63 0.43 -13.97
C GLU A 100 5.32 -1.00 -13.50
N ILE A 101 6.35 -1.72 -13.04
CA ILE A 101 6.21 -3.06 -12.47
C ILE A 101 6.81 -3.06 -11.08
N VAL A 102 6.04 -3.50 -10.08
CA VAL A 102 6.58 -3.74 -8.74
C VAL A 102 7.22 -5.12 -8.69
N ARG A 103 8.50 -5.16 -8.31
CA ARG A 103 9.22 -6.39 -7.99
C ARG A 103 9.42 -6.48 -6.49
N PHE A 104 8.71 -7.41 -5.85
CA PHE A 104 8.88 -7.70 -4.42
C PHE A 104 10.18 -8.46 -4.16
N ASP A 105 10.77 -8.18 -3.00
CA ASP A 105 11.92 -8.89 -2.46
C ASP A 105 11.53 -10.30 -2.01
N GLU A 106 12.50 -11.22 -1.97
CA GLU A 106 12.28 -12.55 -1.39
C GLU A 106 12.02 -12.46 0.12
N ASP A 107 12.77 -11.60 0.81
CA ASP A 107 12.64 -11.31 2.23
C ASP A 107 12.44 -9.80 2.46
N PRO A 108 11.51 -9.38 3.34
CA PRO A 108 11.29 -7.97 3.62
C PRO A 108 12.53 -7.24 4.15
N GLN A 109 12.84 -6.09 3.56
CA GLN A 109 13.95 -5.24 3.94
C GLN A 109 13.57 -4.35 5.14
N LEU A 110 14.13 -4.65 6.31
CA LEU A 110 13.83 -3.92 7.56
C LEU A 110 14.09 -2.40 7.46
N ALA A 111 15.09 -1.98 6.67
CA ALA A 111 15.38 -0.56 6.48
C ALA A 111 14.23 0.17 5.78
N SER A 112 13.68 -0.41 4.70
CA SER A 112 12.55 0.15 3.96
C SER A 112 11.30 0.21 4.84
N VAL A 113 11.04 -0.84 5.64
CA VAL A 113 9.93 -0.85 6.60
C VAL A 113 10.09 0.26 7.65
N LYS A 114 11.29 0.47 8.19
CA LYS A 114 11.55 1.57 9.14
C LYS A 114 11.30 2.93 8.51
N GLN A 115 11.75 3.14 7.27
CA GLN A 115 11.50 4.39 6.53
C GLN A 115 10.01 4.63 6.32
N ALA A 116 9.27 3.61 5.89
CA ALA A 116 7.81 3.66 5.75
C ALA A 116 7.10 4.04 7.06
N VAL A 117 7.54 3.44 8.18
CA VAL A 117 7.04 3.76 9.52
C VAL A 117 7.33 5.21 9.90
N GLU A 118 8.52 5.73 9.63
CA GLU A 118 8.83 7.15 9.89
C GLU A 118 7.95 8.07 9.04
N VAL A 119 7.76 7.79 7.75
CA VAL A 119 6.86 8.60 6.89
C VAL A 119 5.45 8.61 7.45
N LEU A 120 4.91 7.42 7.76
CA LEU A 120 3.54 7.28 8.27
C LEU A 120 3.29 8.07 9.55
N ARG A 121 4.29 8.24 10.43
CA ARG A 121 4.14 9.04 11.68
C ARG A 121 3.78 10.50 11.42
N HIS A 122 4.16 11.01 10.26
CA HIS A 122 4.00 12.41 9.89
C HIS A 122 2.81 12.68 8.96
N VAL A 123 2.02 11.65 8.60
CA VAL A 123 0.84 11.82 7.74
C VAL A 123 -0.29 12.52 8.50
N LEU A 124 -0.47 13.81 8.22
CA LEU A 124 -1.44 14.68 8.88
C LEU A 124 -2.87 14.52 8.32
N ALA A 125 -3.00 14.06 7.07
CA ALA A 125 -4.30 13.79 6.45
C ALA A 125 -5.07 12.61 7.07
N LEU A 126 -4.40 11.81 7.91
CA LEU A 126 -5.00 10.69 8.63
C LEU A 126 -5.37 11.08 10.05
N THR A 127 -6.42 10.44 10.58
CA THR A 127 -6.73 10.50 12.00
C THR A 127 -5.62 9.84 12.83
N GLU A 128 -5.48 10.22 14.09
CA GLU A 128 -4.56 9.56 15.03
C GLU A 128 -4.80 8.06 15.13
N GLU A 129 -6.06 7.63 15.06
CA GLU A 129 -6.46 6.24 15.18
C GLU A 129 -6.06 5.45 13.93
N ASP A 130 -6.40 5.95 12.73
CA ASP A 130 -5.99 5.33 11.46
C ASP A 130 -4.48 5.22 11.38
N ARG A 131 -3.76 6.30 11.71
CA ARG A 131 -2.30 6.31 11.68
C ARG A 131 -1.71 5.28 12.64
N LYS A 132 -2.24 5.15 13.86
CA LYS A 132 -1.81 4.10 14.80
C LYS A 132 -2.07 2.69 14.26
N LEU A 133 -3.21 2.47 13.61
CA LEU A 133 -3.53 1.18 13.00
C LEU A 133 -2.57 0.84 11.86
N LEU A 134 -2.31 1.78 10.94
CA LEU A 134 -1.37 1.58 9.84
C LEU A 134 0.06 1.32 10.34
N LEU A 135 0.51 2.07 11.36
CA LEU A 135 1.81 1.84 11.99
C LEU A 135 1.90 0.46 12.66
N ALA A 136 0.82 0.03 13.32
CA ALA A 136 0.77 -1.28 13.96
C ALA A 136 0.83 -2.42 12.93
N ASN A 137 0.24 -2.26 11.76
CA ASN A 137 0.25 -3.26 10.69
C ASN A 137 1.67 -3.58 10.20
N PHE A 138 2.54 -2.57 10.02
CA PHE A 138 3.95 -2.81 9.66
C PHE A 138 4.80 -3.48 10.74
N ASN A 139 4.27 -3.61 11.96
CA ASN A 139 4.92 -4.36 13.04
C ASN A 139 4.30 -5.76 13.25
N LYS A 140 3.30 -6.15 12.45
CA LYS A 140 2.59 -7.43 12.55
C LYS A 140 2.95 -8.33 11.37
N GLY A 141 3.05 -9.64 11.66
CA GLY A 141 3.02 -10.66 10.62
C GLY A 141 1.64 -10.80 9.98
N PRO A 142 1.42 -11.83 9.16
CA PRO A 142 0.10 -12.20 8.66
C PRO A 142 -0.93 -12.28 9.80
N VAL A 143 -2.11 -11.69 9.61
CA VAL A 143 -3.18 -11.78 10.61
C VAL A 143 -3.66 -13.24 10.75
N THR A 144 -3.58 -13.98 9.66
CA THR A 144 -3.91 -15.41 9.55
C THR A 144 -3.04 -16.32 10.42
N ASP A 145 -1.82 -15.91 10.78
CA ASP A 145 -0.93 -16.71 11.63
C ASP A 145 -1.37 -16.75 13.10
N HIS A 146 -2.20 -15.79 13.52
CA HIS A 146 -2.54 -15.58 14.93
C HIS A 146 -4.03 -15.60 15.22
N LEU A 147 -4.89 -15.60 14.20
CA LEU A 147 -6.34 -15.70 14.35
C LEU A 147 -6.87 -17.06 13.92
N PRO A 148 -7.70 -17.72 14.74
CA PRO A 148 -8.48 -18.86 14.29
C PRO A 148 -9.33 -18.50 13.06
N PRO A 149 -9.55 -19.43 12.11
CA PRO A 149 -10.29 -19.15 10.87
C PRO A 149 -11.69 -18.56 11.08
N GLU A 150 -12.40 -19.00 12.13
CA GLU A 150 -13.73 -18.47 12.46
C GLU A 150 -13.68 -17.01 12.89
N GLU A 151 -12.67 -16.63 13.67
CA GLU A 151 -12.48 -15.26 14.12
C GLU A 151 -12.03 -14.36 12.96
N PHE A 152 -11.16 -14.87 12.09
CA PHE A 152 -10.79 -14.16 10.87
C PHE A 152 -12.02 -13.88 10.00
N LEU A 153 -12.88 -14.88 9.78
CA LEU A 153 -14.12 -14.72 9.01
C LEU A 153 -15.12 -13.79 9.70
N ARG A 154 -15.15 -13.78 11.04
CA ARG A 154 -15.99 -12.85 11.79
C ARG A 154 -15.57 -11.39 11.56
N LEU A 155 -14.26 -11.13 11.49
CA LEU A 155 -13.69 -9.80 11.35
C LEU A 155 -13.66 -9.32 9.90
N TYR A 156 -13.14 -10.14 8.99
CA TYR A 156 -12.82 -9.81 7.59
C TYR A 156 -13.66 -10.56 6.56
N GLY A 157 -14.56 -11.44 7.01
CA GLY A 157 -15.47 -12.16 6.13
C GLY A 157 -16.61 -11.28 5.61
N PRO A 158 -17.26 -11.71 4.51
CA PRO A 158 -18.28 -10.94 3.83
C PRO A 158 -19.46 -10.68 4.77
N LYS A 159 -20.00 -9.46 4.74
CA LYS A 159 -21.15 -9.09 5.57
C LYS A 159 -22.34 -10.01 5.27
N GLY A 160 -22.86 -10.67 6.31
CA GLY A 160 -24.09 -11.44 6.23
C GLY A 160 -23.99 -12.89 5.69
N GLN A 161 -22.79 -13.42 5.44
CA GLN A 161 -22.62 -14.83 5.06
C GLN A 161 -22.07 -15.67 6.21
N HIS A 162 -22.69 -16.84 6.44
CA HIS A 162 -22.21 -17.85 7.37
C HIS A 162 -20.93 -18.51 6.81
N PRO A 163 -19.95 -18.91 7.64
CA PRO A 163 -18.71 -19.55 7.20
C PRO A 163 -18.99 -20.92 6.59
N SER A 164 -19.42 -20.96 5.34
CA SER A 164 -19.50 -22.19 4.55
C SER A 164 -18.95 -21.95 3.16
N THR A 165 -17.97 -22.77 2.82
CA THR A 165 -17.44 -23.10 1.48
C THR A 165 -16.20 -22.32 0.99
N GLY A 166 -15.13 -23.08 0.71
CA GLY A 166 -13.80 -22.64 0.28
C GLY A 166 -13.70 -21.90 -1.07
N SER A 167 -14.83 -21.56 -1.68
CA SER A 167 -14.90 -20.69 -2.87
C SER A 167 -14.48 -19.26 -2.54
N TRP A 168 -14.91 -18.73 -1.40
CA TRP A 168 -14.58 -17.37 -0.98
C TRP A 168 -13.08 -17.18 -0.71
N TRP A 169 -12.47 -18.08 0.08
CA TRP A 169 -11.05 -18.05 0.41
C TRP A 169 -10.14 -18.03 -0.83
N SER A 170 -10.47 -18.85 -1.84
CA SER A 170 -9.71 -18.91 -3.08
C SER A 170 -9.74 -17.58 -3.85
N ARG A 171 -10.87 -16.87 -3.82
CA ARG A 171 -11.04 -15.57 -4.49
C ARG A 171 -10.33 -14.44 -3.76
N VAL A 172 -10.41 -14.44 -2.44
CA VAL A 172 -9.70 -13.48 -1.59
C VAL A 172 -8.19 -13.63 -1.81
N MET A 173 -7.65 -14.86 -1.74
CA MET A 173 -6.24 -15.13 -2.02
C MET A 173 -5.80 -14.66 -3.43
N ALA A 174 -6.67 -14.78 -4.43
CA ALA A 174 -6.36 -14.35 -5.80
C ALA A 174 -6.26 -12.81 -5.92
N TRP A 175 -7.10 -12.06 -5.22
CA TRP A 175 -7.06 -10.59 -5.21
C TRP A 175 -5.78 -10.06 -4.58
N PHE A 176 -5.38 -10.61 -3.42
CA PHE A 176 -4.13 -10.22 -2.75
C PHE A 176 -2.88 -10.51 -3.57
N LYS A 177 -2.86 -11.60 -4.35
CA LYS A 177 -1.70 -11.98 -5.18
C LYS A 177 -1.54 -11.19 -6.48
N LYS A 178 -2.63 -10.63 -7.02
CA LYS A 178 -2.62 -10.01 -8.36
C LYS A 178 -2.78 -8.49 -8.37
N GLY A 179 -3.16 -7.89 -7.23
CA GLY A 179 -3.58 -6.49 -7.17
C GLY A 179 -4.93 -6.26 -7.88
N PRO A 180 -5.57 -5.10 -7.65
CA PRO A 180 -6.71 -4.70 -8.47
C PRO A 180 -6.26 -4.57 -9.94
N LYS A 181 -7.05 -5.13 -10.86
CA LYS A 181 -6.91 -4.89 -12.30
C LYS A 181 -7.63 -3.61 -12.70
#